data_AF-A0A2K9PT17-F1
#
_entry.id   AF-A0A2K9PT17-F1
#
_cell.length_a   1.000
_cell.length_b   1.000
_cell.length_c   1.000
_cell.angle_alpha   90.00
_cell.angle_beta   90.00
_cell.angle_gamma   90.00
#
_symmetry.space_group_name_H-M   'P 1'
#
loop_
_entity.id
_entity.type
_entity.pdbx_description
1 polymer ?
#
loop_
_entity_poly.entity_id
_entity_poly.type
_entity_poly.pdbx_seq_one_letter_code
_entity_poly.pdbx_strand_id
1 'polypeptide(L)'
;MPNISLVTLAGIPGIDQAAMTQNDPNACGAYVIIGSVGAFGIFPLVTDLAYTNEGPQEVDNASATALADDYHQLSAKAYMVTGILNNNIPEQPAAVVPELLAAGNVYNSPAAMAQVAIDLGRPAPQINAQAAGYAFLNVLYPRETPRCVEVVGDANVDIDAGDYAAPGAGQTHAVCVQVNGGGLHWVAQGSDGQFYDPDDGSLNNNWEPVHTGDPMGVNYAFTGLWMVIS
;
A
#
# COMPACT_ATOMS: atom_id res chain seq x y z
N MET A 1 -21.37 6.31 7.41
CA MET A 1 -21.05 6.50 5.97
C MET A 1 -21.50 5.24 5.23
N PRO A 2 -21.75 5.26 3.90
CA PRO A 2 -22.08 4.04 3.16
C PRO A 2 -20.90 3.06 3.17
N ASN A 3 -21.17 1.77 2.90
CA ASN A 3 -20.11 0.81 2.66
C ASN A 3 -19.36 1.21 1.39
N ILE A 4 -18.04 1.21 1.48
CA ILE A 4 -17.11 1.35 0.37
C ILE A 4 -16.82 -0.05 -0.17
N SER A 5 -17.09 -0.23 -1.46
CA SER A 5 -16.83 -1.48 -2.17
C SER A 5 -15.80 -1.23 -3.25
N LEU A 6 -14.77 -2.07 -3.31
CA LEU A 6 -13.77 -1.99 -4.38
C LEU A 6 -14.35 -2.41 -5.74
N VAL A 7 -15.54 -3.03 -5.77
CA VAL A 7 -16.34 -3.25 -6.99
C VAL A 7 -16.81 -1.92 -7.61
N THR A 8 -16.98 -0.86 -6.80
CA THR A 8 -17.38 0.46 -7.32
C THR A 8 -16.29 1.12 -8.16
N LEU A 9 -15.04 0.66 -8.08
CA LEU A 9 -13.97 1.07 -9.00
C LEU A 9 -14.35 0.80 -10.46
N ALA A 10 -15.01 -0.32 -10.77
CA ALA A 10 -15.51 -0.62 -12.12
C ALA A 10 -16.63 0.33 -12.60
N GLY A 11 -17.19 1.16 -11.71
CA GLY A 11 -18.15 2.20 -12.03
C GLY A 11 -17.52 3.56 -12.35
N ILE A 12 -16.21 3.72 -12.14
CA ILE A 12 -15.48 4.94 -12.48
C ILE A 12 -15.16 4.93 -13.98
N PRO A 13 -15.47 6.00 -14.73
CA PRO A 13 -15.12 6.10 -16.14
C PRO A 13 -13.64 5.81 -16.38
N GLY A 14 -13.32 4.88 -17.28
CA GLY A 14 -11.94 4.49 -17.60
C GLY A 14 -11.33 3.41 -16.70
N ILE A 15 -12.08 2.87 -15.74
CA ILE A 15 -11.65 1.73 -14.92
C ILE A 15 -12.42 0.48 -15.33
N ASP A 16 -11.74 -0.46 -15.98
CA ASP A 16 -12.20 -1.85 -16.09
C ASP A 16 -11.34 -2.77 -15.21
N GLN A 17 -11.65 -4.06 -15.18
CA GLN A 17 -10.87 -5.01 -14.38
C GLN A 17 -9.41 -5.11 -14.86
N ALA A 18 -9.12 -4.83 -16.13
CA ALA A 18 -7.74 -4.79 -16.63
C ALA A 18 -7.01 -3.54 -16.11
N ALA A 19 -7.72 -2.41 -15.95
CA ALA A 19 -7.23 -1.21 -15.29
C ALA A 19 -6.80 -1.47 -13.85
N MET A 20 -7.42 -2.46 -13.21
CA MET A 20 -7.11 -2.91 -11.86
C MET A 20 -5.97 -3.94 -11.80
N THR A 21 -5.30 -4.28 -12.90
CA THR A 21 -4.13 -5.17 -12.86
C THR A 21 -2.85 -4.35 -12.94
N GLN A 22 -1.86 -4.68 -12.12
CA GLN A 22 -0.56 -4.02 -12.14
C GLN A 22 0.22 -4.35 -13.42
N ASN A 23 0.90 -3.35 -13.96
CA ASN A 23 1.76 -3.52 -15.15
C ASN A 23 3.22 -3.87 -14.80
N ASP A 24 3.59 -3.74 -13.53
CA ASP A 24 4.90 -4.08 -12.96
C ASP A 24 4.67 -4.76 -11.60
N PRO A 25 5.30 -5.92 -11.31
CA PRO A 25 5.16 -6.62 -10.03
C PRO A 25 5.41 -5.76 -8.79
N ASN A 26 6.19 -4.68 -8.92
CA ASN A 26 6.54 -3.80 -7.81
C ASN A 26 5.60 -2.58 -7.66
N ALA A 27 4.59 -2.47 -8.52
CA ALA A 27 3.63 -1.35 -8.50
C ALA A 27 2.40 -1.61 -7.62
N CYS A 28 2.30 -2.76 -6.96
CA CYS A 28 1.11 -3.20 -6.22
C CYS A 28 0.58 -2.16 -5.23
N GLY A 29 1.45 -1.55 -4.42
CA GLY A 29 1.07 -0.53 -3.45
C GLY A 29 0.54 0.75 -4.11
N ALA A 30 1.03 1.10 -5.31
CA ALA A 30 0.49 2.21 -6.08
C ALA A 30 -0.92 1.91 -6.59
N TYR A 31 -1.17 0.70 -7.10
CA TYR A 31 -2.51 0.30 -7.53
C TYR A 31 -3.46 0.19 -6.33
N VAL A 32 -3.01 -0.38 -5.21
CA VAL A 32 -3.80 -0.47 -3.97
C VAL A 32 -4.17 0.90 -3.42
N ILE A 33 -3.25 1.86 -3.37
CA ILE A 33 -3.57 3.18 -2.81
C ILE A 33 -4.56 3.93 -3.70
N ILE A 34 -4.40 3.87 -5.02
CA ILE A 34 -5.33 4.49 -5.96
C ILE A 34 -6.70 3.79 -5.90
N GLY A 35 -6.74 2.45 -5.84
CA GLY A 35 -7.98 1.69 -5.66
C GLY A 35 -8.69 2.03 -4.35
N SER A 36 -7.94 2.11 -3.26
CA SER A 36 -8.48 2.42 -1.93
C SER A 36 -9.08 3.83 -1.87
N VAL A 37 -8.36 4.83 -2.39
CA VAL A 37 -8.85 6.22 -2.46
C VAL A 37 -9.99 6.37 -3.46
N GLY A 38 -9.88 5.72 -4.63
CA GLY A 38 -10.86 5.79 -5.71
C GLY A 38 -12.21 5.20 -5.32
N ALA A 39 -12.25 4.23 -4.42
CA ALA A 39 -13.50 3.64 -3.93
C ALA A 39 -14.40 4.65 -3.19
N PHE A 40 -13.88 5.82 -2.80
CA PHE A 40 -14.67 6.93 -2.27
C PHE A 40 -15.34 7.79 -3.38
N GLY A 41 -15.06 7.51 -4.65
CA GLY A 41 -15.66 8.16 -5.82
C GLY A 41 -15.19 9.60 -6.07
N ILE A 42 -14.09 10.03 -5.44
CA ILE A 42 -13.58 11.41 -5.54
C ILE A 42 -12.07 11.37 -5.72
N PHE A 43 -11.60 11.72 -6.92
CA PHE A 43 -10.24 12.19 -7.13
C PHE A 43 -10.27 13.69 -7.44
N PRO A 44 -9.29 14.48 -6.98
CA PRO A 44 -9.16 15.84 -7.47
C PRO A 44 -8.81 15.81 -8.97
N LEU A 45 -9.37 16.73 -9.75
CA LEU A 45 -9.17 16.80 -11.21
C LEU A 45 -7.70 17.00 -11.61
N VAL A 46 -6.94 17.67 -10.75
CA VAL A 46 -5.50 17.87 -10.87
C VAL A 46 -4.91 17.84 -9.46
N THR A 47 -3.94 16.96 -9.24
CA THR A 47 -3.19 16.87 -7.97
C THR A 47 -1.73 16.64 -8.28
N ASP A 48 -0.86 17.35 -7.57
CA ASP A 48 0.56 16.99 -7.53
C ASP A 48 0.77 15.97 -6.41
N LEU A 49 1.21 14.78 -6.78
CA LEU A 49 1.67 13.76 -5.84
C LEU A 49 3.13 14.03 -5.55
N ALA A 50 3.51 14.18 -4.29
CA ALA A 50 4.90 14.48 -3.93
C ALA A 50 5.30 13.78 -2.64
N TYR A 51 6.42 13.04 -2.69
CA TYR A 51 7.05 12.48 -1.50
C TYR A 51 8.55 12.70 -1.56
N THR A 52 9.07 13.41 -0.59
CA THR A 52 10.52 13.55 -0.41
C THR A 52 10.99 12.46 0.53
N ASN A 53 11.74 11.50 0.00
CA ASN A 53 12.37 10.48 0.84
C ASN A 53 13.79 10.94 1.19
N GLU A 54 14.03 11.29 2.45
CA GLU A 54 15.38 11.44 2.99
C GLU A 54 15.97 10.06 3.32
N GLY A 55 16.11 9.21 2.29
CA GLY A 55 16.84 7.96 2.37
C GLY A 55 18.32 8.18 2.65
N PRO A 56 19.09 7.12 2.98
CA PRO A 56 20.55 7.21 3.11
C PRO A 56 21.28 7.55 1.77
N GLN A 57 20.53 7.80 0.70
CA GLN A 57 20.96 8.24 -0.62
C GLN A 57 19.99 9.30 -1.12
N GLU A 58 20.44 10.18 -2.04
CA GLU A 58 19.56 11.14 -2.75
C GLU A 58 18.40 10.37 -3.38
N VAL A 59 17.19 10.60 -2.89
CA VAL A 59 15.98 10.20 -3.59
C VAL A 59 15.62 11.36 -4.48
N ASP A 60 15.43 11.05 -5.77
CA ASP A 60 14.80 12.00 -6.67
C ASP A 60 13.49 12.46 -6.03
N ASN A 61 13.32 13.77 -5.88
CA ASN A 61 12.02 14.33 -5.50
C ASN A 61 11.03 13.90 -6.58
N ALA A 62 10.27 12.86 -6.31
CA ALA A 62 9.28 12.36 -7.23
C ALA A 62 8.04 13.23 -7.06
N SER A 63 7.83 14.14 -8.02
CA SER A 63 6.56 14.81 -8.18
C SER A 63 5.87 14.32 -9.46
N ALA A 64 4.58 14.08 -9.36
CA ALA A 64 3.76 13.67 -10.49
C ALA A 64 2.43 14.41 -10.47
N THR A 65 2.15 15.17 -11.53
CA THR A 65 0.81 15.72 -11.75
C THR A 65 -0.10 14.62 -12.27
N ALA A 66 -1.13 14.31 -11.51
CA ALA A 66 -2.23 13.43 -11.88
C ALA A 66 -3.33 14.22 -12.58
N LEU A 67 -3.90 13.62 -13.63
CA LEU A 67 -5.15 14.07 -14.26
C LEU A 67 -6.22 13.03 -13.96
N ALA A 68 -7.44 13.49 -13.64
CA ALA A 68 -8.59 12.59 -13.60
C ALA A 68 -8.75 11.89 -14.96
N ASP A 69 -9.31 10.67 -14.94
CA ASP A 69 -9.86 9.91 -16.08
C ASP A 69 -9.05 8.67 -16.53
N ASP A 70 -7.88 8.39 -15.95
CA ASP A 70 -7.17 7.12 -16.21
C ASP A 70 -6.48 6.58 -14.94
N TYR A 71 -7.05 5.51 -14.39
CA TYR A 71 -6.56 4.83 -13.20
C TYR A 71 -5.17 4.20 -13.38
N HIS A 72 -4.86 3.67 -14.57
CA HIS A 72 -3.53 3.13 -14.84
C HIS A 72 -2.48 4.25 -14.86
N GLN A 73 -2.78 5.36 -15.51
CA GLN A 73 -1.86 6.50 -15.54
C GLN A 73 -1.65 7.08 -14.15
N LEU A 74 -2.73 7.24 -13.37
CA LEU A 74 -2.65 7.69 -11.99
C LEU A 74 -1.84 6.72 -11.11
N SER A 75 -2.05 5.40 -11.26
CA SER A 75 -1.27 4.39 -10.54
C SER A 75 0.20 4.41 -10.94
N ALA A 76 0.51 4.61 -12.23
CA ALA A 76 1.89 4.77 -12.68
C ALA A 76 2.55 6.04 -12.11
N LYS A 77 1.81 7.14 -11.99
CA LYS A 77 2.26 8.37 -11.32
C LYS A 77 2.50 8.15 -9.83
N ALA A 78 1.57 7.49 -9.14
CA ALA A 78 1.73 7.14 -7.74
C ALA A 78 2.94 6.21 -7.52
N TYR A 79 3.19 5.27 -8.45
CA TYR A 79 4.36 4.39 -8.37
C TYR A 79 5.69 5.12 -8.47
N MET A 80 5.77 6.22 -9.24
CA MET A 80 6.98 7.08 -9.23
C MET A 80 7.28 7.64 -7.83
N VAL A 81 6.24 7.86 -7.01
CA VAL A 81 6.34 8.40 -5.66
C VAL A 81 6.55 7.30 -4.62
N THR A 82 5.84 6.18 -4.74
CA THR A 82 5.83 5.11 -3.74
C THR A 82 6.87 4.03 -3.98
N GLY A 83 7.27 3.74 -5.23
CA GLY A 83 8.12 2.60 -5.59
C GLY A 83 9.63 2.86 -5.52
N ILE A 84 10.09 4.10 -5.68
CA ILE A 84 11.52 4.42 -5.87
C ILE A 84 12.28 4.57 -4.54
N LEU A 85 12.05 3.68 -3.57
CA LEU A 85 12.50 3.93 -2.19
C LEU A 85 13.64 3.05 -1.70
N ASN A 86 14.22 2.18 -2.55
CA ASN A 86 15.34 1.37 -2.09
C ASN A 86 16.41 0.94 -3.12
N ASN A 87 16.80 1.80 -4.05
CA ASN A 87 17.77 1.44 -5.08
C ASN A 87 19.21 1.12 -4.60
N ASN A 88 19.55 1.29 -3.31
CA ASN A 88 20.90 1.06 -2.81
C ASN A 88 20.89 0.64 -1.31
N ILE A 89 20.32 -0.51 -0.97
CA ILE A 89 20.82 -1.22 0.23
C ILE A 89 22.26 -1.62 -0.11
N PRO A 90 23.29 -1.18 0.64
CA PRO A 90 24.65 -1.66 0.43
C PRO A 90 24.64 -3.18 0.47
N GLU A 91 25.39 -3.85 -0.40
CA GLU A 91 25.55 -5.31 -0.32
C GLU A 91 25.95 -5.72 1.12
N GLN A 92 24.99 -6.33 1.84
CA GLN A 92 25.11 -7.11 3.10
C GLN A 92 25.06 -6.37 4.47
N PRO A 93 24.51 -7.04 5.52
CA PRO A 93 25.10 -8.22 6.17
C PRO A 93 24.29 -9.52 5.97
N ALA A 94 24.94 -10.66 6.22
CA ALA A 94 24.50 -12.06 6.06
C ALA A 94 23.20 -12.50 6.81
N ALA A 95 22.37 -11.55 7.24
CA ALA A 95 21.08 -11.78 7.91
C ALA A 95 19.86 -11.42 7.02
N VAL A 96 20.07 -10.78 5.87
CA VAL A 96 18.98 -10.53 4.90
C VAL A 96 18.71 -11.81 4.13
N VAL A 97 17.48 -12.31 4.22
CA VAL A 97 17.06 -13.54 3.55
C VAL A 97 17.26 -13.37 2.03
N PRO A 98 18.00 -14.27 1.34
CA PRO A 98 18.30 -14.15 -0.09
C PRO A 98 17.05 -14.00 -0.97
N GLU A 99 15.92 -14.58 -0.58
CA GLU A 99 14.63 -14.42 -1.28
C GLU A 99 14.12 -12.95 -1.28
N LEU A 100 14.48 -12.14 -0.29
CA LEU A 100 14.10 -10.73 -0.19
C LEU A 100 14.98 -9.80 -1.05
N LEU A 101 16.23 -10.18 -1.30
CA LEU A 101 17.12 -9.50 -2.27
C LEU A 101 16.73 -9.85 -3.71
N ALA A 102 16.19 -11.05 -3.94
CA ALA A 102 15.73 -11.51 -5.25
C ALA A 102 14.42 -10.83 -5.70
N ALA A 103 13.61 -10.30 -4.77
CA ALA A 103 12.34 -9.63 -5.02
C ALA A 103 12.45 -8.25 -5.68
N GLY A 104 13.68 -7.77 -5.96
CA GLY A 104 13.89 -6.45 -6.54
C GLY A 104 13.83 -5.36 -5.48
N ASN A 105 14.74 -4.41 -5.60
CA ASN A 105 15.00 -3.30 -4.67
C ASN A 105 13.88 -2.24 -4.60
N VAL A 106 12.61 -2.64 -4.77
CA VAL A 106 11.50 -1.73 -5.04
C VAL A 106 10.29 -2.17 -4.21
N TYR A 107 10.05 -1.47 -3.11
CA TYR A 107 8.91 -1.68 -2.22
C TYR A 107 8.11 -0.39 -2.10
N ASN A 108 6.78 -0.50 -2.02
CA ASN A 108 5.92 0.64 -1.73
C ASN A 108 5.92 0.94 -0.23
N SER A 109 6.63 1.98 0.18
CA SER A 109 6.68 2.49 1.56
C SER A 109 5.28 2.85 2.07
N PRO A 110 4.87 2.37 3.26
CA PRO A 110 3.70 2.87 3.97
C PRO A 110 3.65 4.39 4.08
N ALA A 111 4.78 5.05 4.40
CA ALA A 111 4.83 6.51 4.51
C ALA A 111 4.55 7.20 3.17
N ALA A 112 5.15 6.72 2.08
CA ALA A 112 4.90 7.28 0.75
C ALA A 112 3.46 7.02 0.27
N MET A 113 2.92 5.83 0.51
CA MET A 113 1.52 5.52 0.22
C MET A 113 0.57 6.42 1.00
N ALA A 114 0.88 6.68 2.28
CA ALA A 114 0.07 7.58 3.10
C ALA A 114 0.11 9.02 2.57
N GLN A 115 1.28 9.50 2.13
CA GLN A 115 1.40 10.81 1.50
C GLN A 115 0.54 10.90 0.23
N VAL A 116 0.57 9.88 -0.64
CA VAL A 116 -0.28 9.84 -1.84
C VAL A 116 -1.77 9.91 -1.49
N ALA A 117 -2.23 9.20 -0.44
CA ALA A 117 -3.61 9.33 0.01
C ALA A 117 -3.97 10.75 0.47
N ILE A 118 -3.07 11.41 1.20
CA ILE A 118 -3.22 12.80 1.65
C ILE A 118 -3.28 13.76 0.46
N ASP A 119 -2.36 13.63 -0.50
CA ASP A 119 -2.31 14.47 -1.70
C ASP A 119 -3.59 14.34 -2.54
N LEU A 120 -4.17 13.14 -2.58
CA LEU A 120 -5.47 12.86 -3.22
C LEU A 120 -6.68 13.34 -2.39
N GLY A 121 -6.44 14.04 -1.28
CA GLY A 121 -7.47 14.73 -0.50
C GLY A 121 -8.11 13.90 0.59
N ARG A 122 -7.54 12.74 0.97
CA ARG A 122 -7.97 12.01 2.15
C ARG A 122 -7.40 12.62 3.43
N PRO A 123 -8.06 12.46 4.59
CA PRO A 123 -7.42 12.67 5.89
C PRO A 123 -6.16 11.79 6.03
N ALA A 124 -5.27 12.19 6.95
CA ALA A 124 -4.10 11.39 7.30
C ALA A 124 -4.50 9.94 7.64
N PRO A 125 -4.00 8.93 6.89
CA PRO A 125 -4.30 7.54 7.16
C PRO A 125 -3.75 7.06 8.50
N GLN A 126 -4.39 6.06 9.10
CA GLN A 126 -3.82 5.36 10.26
C GLN A 126 -2.96 4.19 9.77
N ILE A 127 -1.71 4.13 10.20
CA ILE A 127 -0.77 3.05 9.90
C ILE A 127 -0.70 2.14 11.12
N ASN A 128 -1.02 0.87 10.93
CA ASN A 128 -1.08 -0.12 12.00
C ASN A 128 -0.15 -1.28 11.68
N ALA A 129 0.63 -1.71 12.67
CA ALA A 129 1.43 -2.90 12.61
C ALA A 129 1.29 -3.69 13.91
N GLN A 130 1.05 -4.99 13.81
CA GLN A 130 1.23 -5.91 14.92
C GLN A 130 2.70 -6.00 15.29
N ALA A 131 3.03 -6.25 16.57
CA ALA A 131 4.41 -6.31 17.04
C ALA A 131 5.32 -7.23 16.20
N ALA A 132 4.82 -8.40 15.78
CA ALA A 132 5.57 -9.33 14.93
C ALA A 132 5.79 -8.77 13.51
N GLY A 133 4.75 -8.20 12.90
CA GLY A 133 4.83 -7.54 11.61
C GLY A 133 5.75 -6.32 11.62
N TYR A 134 5.68 -5.52 12.68
CA TYR A 134 6.56 -4.38 12.88
C TYR A 134 8.02 -4.82 12.99
N ALA A 135 8.31 -5.85 13.79
CA ALA A 135 9.66 -6.38 13.90
C ALA A 135 10.21 -6.83 12.53
N PHE A 136 9.37 -7.48 11.71
CA PHE A 136 9.73 -7.87 10.35
C PHE A 136 10.02 -6.65 9.46
N LEU A 137 9.11 -5.66 9.45
CA LEU A 137 9.29 -4.43 8.66
C LEU A 137 10.50 -3.62 9.08
N ASN A 138 10.80 -3.54 10.36
CA ASN A 138 11.94 -2.77 10.87
C ASN A 138 13.28 -3.41 10.49
N VAL A 139 13.31 -4.74 10.30
CA VAL A 139 14.48 -5.43 9.71
C VAL A 139 14.65 -5.05 8.25
N LEU A 140 13.55 -4.93 7.50
CA LEU A 140 13.58 -4.55 6.09
C LEU A 140 13.84 -3.05 5.87
N TYR A 141 13.30 -2.21 6.75
CA TYR A 141 13.25 -0.75 6.65
C TYR A 141 13.40 -0.08 8.02
N PRO A 142 14.63 0.00 8.56
CA PRO A 142 14.90 0.50 9.91
C PRO A 142 14.57 1.99 10.15
N ARG A 143 13.99 2.69 9.17
CA ARG A 143 13.55 4.11 9.26
C ARG A 143 12.09 4.32 8.84
N GLU A 144 11.33 3.27 8.59
CA GLU A 144 9.96 3.43 8.07
C GLU A 144 9.02 4.04 9.11
N THR A 145 9.12 3.66 10.38
CA THR A 145 8.27 4.21 11.44
C THR A 145 8.47 5.72 11.65
N PRO A 146 9.70 6.24 11.82
CA PRO A 146 9.91 7.68 11.88
C PRO A 146 9.33 8.44 10.67
N ARG A 147 9.44 7.88 9.46
CA ARG A 147 8.87 8.49 8.25
C ARG A 147 7.35 8.49 8.26
N CYS A 148 6.74 7.40 8.73
CA CYS A 148 5.29 7.34 8.92
C CYS A 148 4.85 8.44 9.89
N VAL A 149 5.56 8.61 11.01
CA VAL A 149 5.27 9.67 11.99
C VAL A 149 5.45 11.07 11.39
N GLU A 150 6.44 11.29 10.54
CA GLU A 150 6.63 12.58 9.84
C GLU A 150 5.47 12.90 8.88
N VAL A 151 4.93 11.89 8.19
CA VAL A 151 3.85 12.05 7.20
C VAL A 151 2.48 12.16 7.85
N VAL A 152 2.11 11.18 8.70
CA VAL A 152 0.76 11.08 9.26
C VAL A 152 0.64 11.57 10.70
N GLY A 153 1.76 11.82 11.38
CA GLY A 153 1.80 12.17 12.80
C GLY A 153 1.77 10.95 13.72
N ASP A 154 2.38 11.09 14.90
CA ASP A 154 2.54 10.01 15.89
C ASP A 154 1.21 9.37 16.31
N ALA A 155 0.16 10.18 16.45
CA ALA A 155 -1.18 9.71 16.80
C ALA A 155 -1.83 8.79 15.76
N ASN A 156 -1.29 8.73 14.54
CA ASN A 156 -1.79 7.89 13.44
C ASN A 156 -0.87 6.71 13.15
N VAL A 157 0.13 6.43 13.99
CA VAL A 157 1.04 5.28 13.85
C VAL A 157 0.93 4.39 15.08
N ASP A 158 0.40 3.17 14.90
CA ASP A 158 0.32 2.15 15.94
C ASP A 158 1.18 0.94 15.55
N ILE A 159 2.33 0.79 16.20
CA ILE A 159 3.28 -0.31 15.95
C ILE A 159 3.09 -1.53 16.88
N ASP A 160 2.09 -1.47 17.75
CA ASP A 160 1.66 -2.58 18.60
C ASP A 160 0.15 -2.77 18.46
N ALA A 161 -0.33 -2.61 17.22
CA ALA A 161 -1.73 -2.79 16.89
C ALA A 161 -2.13 -4.23 17.22
N GLY A 162 -3.33 -4.39 17.77
CA GLY A 162 -3.88 -5.71 18.09
C GLY A 162 -4.29 -6.51 16.85
N ASP A 163 -5.37 -7.26 16.99
CA ASP A 163 -5.90 -8.08 15.91
C ASP A 163 -6.35 -7.22 14.73
N TYR A 164 -6.05 -7.68 13.52
CA TYR A 164 -6.59 -7.06 12.31
C TYR A 164 -8.11 -7.21 12.32
N ALA A 165 -8.80 -6.11 11.98
CA ALA A 165 -10.24 -6.10 11.75
C ALA A 165 -10.51 -5.52 10.36
N ALA A 166 -11.54 -6.06 9.70
CA ALA A 166 -12.02 -5.55 8.43
C ALA A 166 -12.45 -4.07 8.56
N PRO A 167 -12.35 -3.29 7.47
CA PRO A 167 -12.68 -1.87 7.48
C PRO A 167 -14.14 -1.61 7.88
N GLY A 168 -14.34 -0.60 8.72
CA GLY A 168 -15.65 -0.09 9.06
C GLY A 168 -16.30 0.67 7.89
N ALA A 169 -17.58 1.00 8.04
CA ALA A 169 -18.29 1.77 7.02
C ALA A 169 -17.63 3.14 6.78
N GLY A 170 -17.34 3.46 5.52
CA GLY A 170 -16.57 4.66 5.14
C GLY A 170 -15.06 4.47 5.20
N GLN A 171 -14.56 3.24 5.29
CA GLN A 171 -13.12 2.95 5.29
C GLN A 171 -12.76 1.94 4.20
N THR A 172 -11.51 2.02 3.77
CA THR A 172 -10.80 0.98 3.03
C THR A 172 -9.49 0.70 3.73
N HIS A 173 -9.03 -0.54 3.72
CA HIS A 173 -7.71 -0.89 4.23
C HIS A 173 -6.76 -1.23 3.08
N ALA A 174 -5.55 -0.68 3.09
CA ALA A 174 -4.44 -1.26 2.34
C ALA A 174 -3.73 -2.25 3.26
N VAL A 175 -3.66 -3.52 2.88
CA VAL A 175 -3.16 -4.62 3.71
C VAL A 175 -1.88 -5.16 3.09
N CYS A 176 -0.81 -5.17 3.87
CA CYS A 176 0.47 -5.69 3.42
C CYS A 176 0.51 -7.22 3.59
N VAL A 177 1.02 -7.90 2.58
CA VAL A 177 1.14 -9.35 2.55
C VAL A 177 2.55 -9.76 2.13
N GLN A 178 3.01 -10.89 2.63
CA GLN A 178 4.23 -11.54 2.19
C GLN A 178 3.88 -12.51 1.07
N VAL A 179 4.66 -12.52 -0.01
CA VAL A 179 4.51 -13.50 -1.09
C VAL A 179 5.26 -14.78 -0.70
N ASN A 180 4.68 -15.95 -0.96
CA ASN A 180 5.24 -17.25 -0.58
C ASN A 180 6.61 -17.58 -1.21
N GLY A 181 7.07 -16.80 -2.20
CA GLY A 181 8.41 -16.86 -2.80
C GLY A 181 9.40 -15.81 -2.26
N GLY A 182 9.01 -15.03 -1.25
CA GLY A 182 9.73 -13.86 -0.77
C GLY A 182 9.21 -12.56 -1.38
N GLY A 183 9.44 -11.45 -0.67
CA GLY A 183 8.97 -10.11 -1.05
C GLY A 183 7.68 -9.70 -0.35
N LEU A 184 7.37 -8.41 -0.49
CA LEU A 184 6.16 -7.79 0.04
C LEU A 184 5.24 -7.38 -1.10
N HIS A 185 3.94 -7.52 -0.86
CA HIS A 185 2.87 -7.11 -1.75
C HIS A 185 1.80 -6.37 -0.95
N TRP A 186 0.89 -5.70 -1.64
CA TRP A 186 -0.23 -5.01 -1.03
C TRP A 186 -1.52 -5.44 -1.72
N VAL A 187 -2.57 -5.60 -0.91
CA VAL A 187 -3.95 -5.80 -1.36
C VAL A 187 -4.85 -4.75 -0.71
N ALA A 188 -5.97 -4.40 -1.33
CA ALA A 188 -6.94 -3.49 -0.72
C ALA A 188 -8.12 -4.29 -0.15
N GLN A 189 -8.73 -3.86 0.94
CA GLN A 189 -10.01 -4.37 1.42
C GLN A 189 -11.03 -3.24 1.51
N GLY A 190 -12.22 -3.47 0.95
CA GLY A 190 -13.39 -2.62 1.12
C GLY A 190 -14.21 -3.02 2.35
N SER A 191 -14.98 -2.09 2.91
CA SER A 191 -15.94 -2.38 4.00
C SER A 191 -17.09 -3.32 3.61
N ASP A 192 -17.20 -3.69 2.32
CA ASP A 192 -18.05 -4.77 1.84
C ASP A 192 -17.44 -6.16 2.04
N GLY A 193 -16.24 -6.24 2.61
CA GLY A 193 -15.53 -7.47 2.94
C GLY A 193 -14.72 -8.05 1.78
N GLN A 194 -14.74 -7.44 0.60
CA GLN A 194 -13.98 -7.91 -0.54
C GLN A 194 -12.57 -7.35 -0.51
N PHE A 195 -11.60 -8.24 -0.72
CA PHE A 195 -10.24 -7.89 -1.06
C PHE A 195 -10.08 -7.73 -2.57
N TYR A 196 -9.24 -6.79 -2.96
CA TYR A 196 -8.78 -6.56 -4.31
C TYR A 196 -7.28 -6.83 -4.36
N ASP A 197 -6.90 -7.71 -5.28
CA ASP A 197 -5.51 -8.01 -5.57
C ASP A 197 -5.07 -7.33 -6.88
N PRO A 198 -4.12 -6.38 -6.83
CA PRO A 198 -3.61 -5.76 -8.03
C PRO A 198 -2.76 -6.69 -8.89
N ASP A 199 -2.29 -7.85 -8.40
CA ASP A 199 -1.44 -8.76 -9.19
C ASP A 199 -2.19 -9.34 -10.39
N ASP A 200 -3.45 -9.72 -10.19
CA ASP A 200 -4.29 -10.34 -11.21
C ASP A 200 -5.62 -9.61 -11.44
N GLY A 201 -5.87 -8.50 -10.72
CA GLY A 201 -7.12 -7.75 -10.80
C GLY A 201 -8.31 -8.49 -10.18
N SER A 202 -8.08 -9.53 -9.39
CA SER A 202 -9.14 -10.35 -8.81
C SER A 202 -9.77 -9.70 -7.57
N LEU A 203 -11.00 -10.11 -7.29
CA LEU A 203 -11.69 -9.83 -6.05
C LEU A 203 -11.87 -11.12 -5.26
N ASN A 204 -11.45 -11.11 -3.99
CA ASN A 204 -11.47 -12.26 -3.12
C ASN A 204 -12.21 -11.95 -1.82
N ASN A 205 -13.18 -12.79 -1.46
CA ASN A 205 -13.97 -12.66 -0.24
C ASN A 205 -13.74 -13.82 0.75
N ASN A 206 -12.74 -14.66 0.50
CA ASN A 206 -12.41 -15.83 1.34
C ASN A 206 -11.17 -15.60 2.22
N TRP A 207 -10.55 -14.43 2.14
CA TRP A 207 -9.43 -14.07 3.03
C TRP A 207 -9.97 -13.51 4.33
N GLU A 208 -9.50 -14.06 5.45
CA GLU A 208 -9.90 -13.69 6.81
C GLU A 208 -8.66 -13.56 7.72
N PRO A 209 -7.67 -12.71 7.36
CA PRO A 209 -6.49 -12.54 8.21
C PRO A 209 -6.87 -11.87 9.53
N VAL A 210 -6.26 -12.30 10.63
CA VAL A 210 -6.40 -11.69 11.96
C VAL A 210 -5.03 -11.39 12.55
N HIS A 211 -4.09 -12.32 12.41
CA HIS A 211 -2.76 -12.28 12.98
C HIS A 211 -1.66 -12.39 11.92
N THR A 212 -0.49 -11.85 12.25
CA THR A 212 0.73 -11.94 11.44
C THR A 212 1.01 -13.41 11.09
N GLY A 213 1.19 -13.70 9.80
CA GLY A 213 1.42 -15.04 9.28
C GLY A 213 0.16 -15.78 8.86
N ASP A 214 -1.04 -15.23 9.10
CA ASP A 214 -2.28 -15.86 8.66
C ASP A 214 -2.30 -16.02 7.12
N PRO A 215 -2.68 -17.20 6.61
CA PRO A 215 -2.66 -17.46 5.19
C PRO A 215 -3.76 -16.66 4.48
N MET A 216 -3.37 -15.97 3.41
CA MET A 216 -4.27 -15.29 2.50
C MET A 216 -4.25 -16.03 1.16
N GLY A 217 -4.88 -17.21 1.16
CA GLY A 217 -4.86 -18.13 0.02
C GLY A 217 -3.55 -18.91 -0.10
N VAL A 218 -3.18 -19.28 -1.32
CA VAL A 218 -2.01 -20.13 -1.60
C VAL A 218 -0.74 -19.34 -1.92
N ASN A 219 -0.85 -18.03 -2.11
CA ASN A 219 0.24 -17.18 -2.59
C ASN A 219 0.73 -16.17 -1.53
N TYR A 220 -0.10 -15.88 -0.53
CA TYR A 220 0.17 -14.80 0.42
C TYR A 220 0.00 -15.21 1.88
N ALA A 221 0.69 -14.49 2.76
CA ALA A 221 0.46 -14.48 4.19
C ALA A 221 0.38 -13.03 4.69
N PHE A 222 -0.51 -12.74 5.63
CA PHE A 222 -0.64 -11.41 6.20
C PHE A 222 0.63 -11.02 6.96
N THR A 223 1.19 -9.83 6.71
CA THR A 223 2.42 -9.40 7.39
C THR A 223 2.17 -8.81 8.77
N GLY A 224 0.92 -8.61 9.16
CA GLY A 224 0.59 -7.85 10.37
C GLY A 224 0.58 -6.33 10.14
N LEU A 225 0.75 -5.83 8.91
CA LEU A 225 0.75 -4.40 8.59
C LEU A 225 -0.44 -4.01 7.71
N TRP A 226 -1.12 -2.93 8.07
CA TRP A 226 -2.19 -2.35 7.27
C TRP A 226 -2.29 -0.84 7.48
N MET A 227 -2.92 -0.18 6.52
CA MET A 227 -3.24 1.24 6.55
C MET A 227 -4.75 1.42 6.44
N VAL A 228 -5.34 2.22 7.33
CA VAL A 228 -6.75 2.60 7.30
C VAL A 228 -6.88 3.93 6.58
N ILE A 229 -7.65 3.94 5.50
CA ILE A 229 -7.97 5.11 4.71
C ILE A 229 -9.45 5.42 4.92
N SER A 230 -9.77 6.66 5.31
CA SER A 230 -11.12 7.13 5.67
C SER A 230 -11.54 8.31 4.83
#